data_AF-A0A2N1MBG4-F1
#
_entry.id   AF-A0A2N1MBG4-F1
#
_cell.length_a   1.000
_cell.length_b   1.000
_cell.length_c   1.000
_cell.angle_alpha   90.00
_cell.angle_beta   90.00
_cell.angle_gamma   90.00
#
_symmetry.space_group_name_H-M   'P 1'
#
loop_
_entity.id
_entity.type
_entity.pdbx_description
1 polymer ?
#
loop_
_entity_poly.entity_id
_entity_poly.type
_entity_poly.pdbx_seq_one_letter_code
_entity_poly.pdbx_strand_id
1 'polypeptide(L)'
;MQNHVISPQLQDNIILDLLDSSTSRNDLLTIQRTLAPFDNNNYYVFEFYTDGSLIELGTEQCSISCAFAQISDLFDIPHVEFYSTIDKWPSAYRGELLAVLLALSVVPKSSKVRINTDSLNVFTQFEKLKKSRFSQTSREYFKANNNFLWAIL
;
A
#
# COMPACT_ATOMS: atom_id res chain seq x y z
N MET A 1 -2.56 38.99 -21.45
CA MET A 1 -2.69 38.59 -20.03
C MET A 1 -2.80 37.07 -20.01
N GLN A 2 -1.69 36.41 -19.71
CA GLN A 2 -1.57 34.95 -19.75
C GLN A 2 -1.94 34.42 -18.37
N ASN A 3 -3.10 33.77 -18.28
CA ASN A 3 -3.53 33.13 -17.05
C ASN A 3 -2.58 31.96 -16.76
N HIS A 4 -1.66 32.16 -15.82
CA HIS A 4 -0.95 31.07 -15.18
C HIS A 4 -1.97 30.24 -14.39
N VAL A 5 -2.44 29.16 -14.99
CA VAL A 5 -3.07 28.08 -14.25
C VAL A 5 -1.96 27.47 -13.40
N ILE A 6 -1.99 27.77 -12.10
CA ILE A 6 -1.16 27.09 -11.11
C ILE A 6 -1.66 25.66 -11.10
N SER A 7 -0.92 24.75 -11.75
CA SER A 7 -1.09 23.32 -11.52
C SER A 7 -0.94 23.10 -10.01
N PRO A 8 -1.88 22.45 -9.32
CA PRO A 8 -1.65 22.06 -7.94
C PRO A 8 -0.34 21.26 -7.94
N GLN A 9 0.64 21.70 -7.17
CA GLN A 9 1.84 20.92 -6.92
C GLN A 9 1.36 19.64 -6.25
N LEU A 10 1.22 18.57 -7.03
CA LEU A 10 0.94 17.24 -6.51
C LEU A 10 2.09 16.96 -5.54
N GLN A 11 1.78 16.74 -4.26
CA GLN A 11 2.81 16.35 -3.32
C GLN A 11 3.39 15.03 -3.83
N ASP A 12 4.70 14.97 -4.00
CA ASP A 12 5.37 13.79 -4.57
C ASP A 12 5.43 12.61 -3.56
N ASN A 13 4.43 12.50 -2.68
CA ASN A 13 4.37 11.54 -1.59
C ASN A 13 2.94 11.00 -1.42
N ILE A 14 2.77 9.75 -1.86
CA ILE A 14 1.49 9.05 -1.84
C ILE A 14 0.87 8.93 -0.44
N ILE A 15 1.68 8.91 0.63
CA ILE A 15 1.20 8.88 2.01
C ILE A 15 0.48 10.19 2.36
N LEU A 16 0.97 11.34 1.87
CA LEU A 16 0.36 12.64 2.11
C LEU A 16 -0.87 12.86 1.24
N ASP A 17 -0.89 12.29 0.03
CA ASP A 17 -2.00 12.42 -0.91
C ASP A 17 -3.21 11.56 -0.52
N LEU A 18 -2.97 10.36 0.03
CA LEU A 18 -4.02 9.37 0.29
C LEU A 18 -4.54 9.37 1.73
N LEU A 19 -3.73 9.79 2.71
CA LEU A 19 -4.06 9.66 4.13
C LEU A 19 -4.29 11.02 4.80
N ASP A 20 -5.40 11.09 5.53
CA ASP A 20 -5.70 12.22 6.40
C ASP A 20 -4.65 12.37 7.51
N SER A 21 -4.57 13.60 8.04
CA SER A 21 -3.70 13.92 9.16
C SER A 21 -4.05 13.08 10.38
N SER A 22 -3.22 12.08 10.67
CA SER A 22 -3.41 11.08 11.72
C SER A 22 -2.07 10.58 12.27
N THR A 23 -2.11 9.91 13.42
CA THR A 23 -0.94 9.22 14.00
C THR A 23 -0.41 8.18 13.02
N SER A 24 -1.29 7.33 12.46
CA SER A 24 -0.92 6.33 11.46
C SER A 24 -0.19 6.93 10.25
N ARG A 25 -0.62 8.09 9.75
CA ARG A 25 0.12 8.79 8.68
C ARG A 25 1.52 9.18 9.12
N ASN A 26 1.67 9.73 10.32
CA ASN A 26 2.97 10.16 10.84
C ASN A 26 3.92 8.97 11.08
N ASP A 27 3.39 7.83 11.51
CA ASP A 27 4.15 6.60 11.69
C ASP A 27 4.67 6.08 10.34
N LEU A 28 3.81 6.04 9.31
CA LEU A 28 4.21 5.68 7.95
C LEU A 28 5.27 6.63 7.38
N LEU A 29 5.15 7.94 7.61
CA LEU A 29 6.18 8.91 7.21
C LEU A 29 7.50 8.70 7.95
N THR A 30 7.44 8.25 9.19
CA THR A 30 8.64 7.92 9.98
C THR A 30 9.33 6.68 9.39
N ILE A 31 8.57 5.62 9.11
CA ILE A 31 9.07 4.42 8.44
C ILE A 31 9.66 4.76 7.07
N GLN A 32 8.97 5.59 6.28
CA GLN A 32 9.46 6.01 4.96
C GLN A 32 10.81 6.73 5.05
N ARG A 33 11.02 7.58 6.06
CA ARG A 33 12.33 8.24 6.30
C ARG A 33 13.39 7.24 6.75
N THR A 34 13.04 6.25 7.56
CA THR A 34 13.96 5.17 7.99
C THR A 34 14.45 4.34 6.80
N LEU A 35 13.57 4.04 5.84
CA LEU A 35 13.90 3.23 4.67
C LEU A 35 14.48 4.05 3.50
N ALA A 36 14.36 5.38 3.53
CA ALA A 36 14.83 6.27 2.46
C ALA A 36 16.29 6.08 2.02
N PRO A 37 17.26 5.80 2.93
CA PRO A 37 18.65 5.58 2.52
C PRO A 37 18.89 4.31 1.68
N PHE A 38 17.91 3.40 1.60
CA PHE A 38 18.03 2.10 0.93
C PHE A 38 17.42 2.14 -0.49
N ASP A 39 17.86 3.11 -1.30
CA ASP A 39 17.26 3.45 -2.60
C ASP A 39 17.88 2.73 -3.82
N ASN A 40 19.02 2.06 -3.64
CA ASN A 40 19.69 1.33 -4.71
C ASN A 40 19.05 -0.05 -4.99
N ASN A 41 18.15 -0.11 -5.97
CA ASN A 41 17.44 -1.32 -6.36
C ASN A 41 18.31 -2.44 -6.99
N ASN A 42 19.58 -2.18 -7.31
CA ASN A 42 20.51 -3.23 -7.74
C ASN A 42 21.11 -3.99 -6.57
N TYR A 43 21.05 -3.40 -5.38
CA TYR A 43 21.63 -3.94 -4.16
C TYR A 43 20.55 -4.35 -3.15
N TYR A 44 19.63 -3.44 -2.83
CA TYR A 44 18.60 -3.67 -1.81
C TYR A 44 17.36 -4.35 -2.39
N VAL A 45 16.85 -5.32 -1.63
CA VAL A 45 15.51 -5.90 -1.83
C VAL A 45 14.79 -5.84 -0.50
N PHE A 46 13.68 -5.09 -0.45
CA PHE A 46 12.82 -5.07 0.71
C PHE A 46 11.95 -6.33 0.73
N GLU A 47 11.83 -6.95 1.89
CA GLU A 47 10.96 -8.11 2.08
C GLU A 47 9.95 -7.80 3.17
N PHE A 48 8.69 -7.68 2.77
CA PHE A 48 7.58 -7.41 3.67
C PHE A 48 6.69 -8.64 3.80
N TYR A 49 6.20 -8.85 5.02
CA TYR A 49 5.07 -9.71 5.34
C TYR A 49 3.87 -8.82 5.58
N THR A 50 2.74 -9.12 4.95
CA THR A 50 1.53 -8.30 5.01
C THR A 50 0.35 -9.15 5.42
N ASP A 51 -0.49 -8.62 6.28
CA ASP A 51 -1.72 -9.25 6.74
C ASP A 51 -2.80 -8.18 6.95
N GLY A 52 -4.06 -8.57 6.76
CA GLY A 52 -5.20 -7.75 7.08
C GLY A 52 -6.42 -8.59 7.41
N SER A 53 -7.10 -8.23 8.48
CA SER A 53 -8.26 -8.99 8.96
C SER A 53 -9.51 -8.13 9.07
N LEU A 54 -10.66 -8.80 9.00
CA LEU A 54 -11.95 -8.21 9.32
C LEU A 54 -12.21 -8.37 10.82
N ILE A 55 -12.50 -7.28 11.50
CA ILE A 55 -12.71 -7.23 12.94
C ILE A 55 -14.21 -7.06 13.21
N GLU A 56 -14.72 -7.80 14.21
CA GLU A 56 -16.08 -7.66 14.74
C GLU A 56 -17.19 -7.73 13.67
N LEU A 57 -17.04 -8.67 12.72
CA LEU A 57 -18.00 -8.90 11.65
C LEU A 57 -19.42 -9.10 12.20
N GLY A 58 -20.38 -8.36 11.65
CA GLY A 58 -21.79 -8.44 12.04
C GLY A 58 -22.20 -7.47 13.16
N THR A 59 -21.28 -6.61 13.61
CA THR A 59 -21.55 -5.57 14.61
C THR A 59 -21.46 -4.15 14.01
N GLU A 60 -21.91 -3.14 14.76
CA GLU A 60 -21.76 -1.73 14.37
C GLU A 60 -20.29 -1.25 14.47
N GLN A 61 -19.45 -1.99 15.20
CA GLN A 61 -18.03 -1.77 15.41
C GLN A 61 -17.17 -2.47 14.34
N CYS A 62 -17.79 -3.05 13.31
CA CYS A 62 -17.11 -3.75 12.23
C CYS A 62 -16.07 -2.85 11.55
N SER A 63 -14.83 -3.32 11.53
CA SER A 63 -13.66 -2.59 11.01
C SER A 63 -12.71 -3.55 10.31
N ILE A 64 -11.63 -3.02 9.74
CA ILE A 64 -10.53 -3.83 9.22
C ILE A 64 -9.23 -3.44 9.92
N SER A 65 -8.36 -4.42 10.10
CA SER A 65 -6.95 -4.16 10.35
C SER A 65 -6.15 -4.34 9.06
N CYS A 66 -5.05 -3.61 8.97
CA CYS A 66 -4.00 -3.82 7.98
C CYS A 66 -2.65 -3.65 8.66
N ALA A 67 -1.71 -4.52 8.35
CA ALA A 67 -0.39 -4.51 8.94
C ALA A 67 0.68 -4.98 7.96
N PHE A 68 1.88 -4.43 8.09
CA PHE A 68 3.06 -4.96 7.43
C PHE A 68 4.24 -5.03 8.39
N ALA A 69 5.17 -5.92 8.08
CA ALA A 69 6.45 -6.02 8.77
C ALA A 69 7.56 -6.30 7.76
N GLN A 70 8.63 -5.52 7.78
CA GLN A 70 9.91 -5.87 7.16
C GLN A 70 10.87 -6.25 8.29
N ILE A 71 11.14 -7.54 8.38
CA ILE A 71 11.92 -8.17 9.47
C ILE A 71 13.05 -9.06 8.91
N SER A 72 13.41 -8.81 7.66
CA SER A 72 14.49 -9.53 6.99
C SER A 72 15.83 -8.90 7.38
N ASP A 73 16.75 -9.72 7.89
CA ASP A 73 18.13 -9.32 8.19
C ASP A 73 18.99 -9.13 6.91
N LEU A 74 18.38 -9.21 5.73
CA LEU A 74 19.08 -9.01 4.46
C LEU A 74 19.47 -7.53 4.27
N PHE A 75 20.72 -7.31 3.83
CA PHE A 75 21.25 -6.01 3.43
C PHE A 75 21.25 -4.93 4.53
N ASP A 76 21.22 -5.33 5.80
CA ASP A 76 21.20 -4.43 6.97
C ASP A 76 20.06 -3.41 6.95
N ILE A 77 18.94 -3.74 6.26
CA ILE A 77 17.77 -2.87 6.22
C ILE A 77 17.08 -2.93 7.60
N PRO A 78 16.79 -1.78 8.25
CA PRO A 78 16.18 -1.75 9.59
C PRO A 78 14.86 -2.49 9.65
N HIS A 79 14.61 -3.19 10.75
CA HIS A 79 13.30 -3.79 10.97
C HIS A 79 12.26 -2.70 11.23
N VAL A 80 11.15 -2.78 10.50
CA VAL A 80 10.03 -1.85 10.63
C VAL A 80 8.72 -2.62 10.61
N GLU A 81 7.78 -2.16 11.42
CA GLU A 81 6.44 -2.71 11.50
C GLU A 81 5.42 -1.58 11.53
N PHE A 82 4.25 -1.85 10.98
CA PHE A 82 3.12 -0.93 11.00
C PHE A 82 1.84 -1.73 11.13
N TYR A 83 0.90 -1.22 11.91
CA TYR A 83 -0.47 -1.69 11.92
C TYR A 83 -1.43 -0.52 12.09
N SER A 84 -2.62 -0.63 11.53
CA SER A 84 -3.70 0.32 11.77
C SER A 84 -5.05 -0.36 11.63
N THR A 85 -6.08 0.30 12.16
CA THR A 85 -7.48 -0.11 12.05
C THR A 85 -8.27 0.96 11.33
N ILE A 86 -9.10 0.56 10.37
CA ILE A 86 -9.93 1.47 9.58
C ILE A 86 -11.39 1.07 9.75
N ASP A 87 -12.23 2.02 10.12
CA ASP A 87 -13.66 1.84 10.33
C ASP A 87 -14.48 2.07 9.05
N LYS A 88 -15.80 1.83 9.13
CA LYS A 88 -16.84 2.26 8.16
C LYS A 88 -16.78 1.67 6.76
N TRP A 89 -15.75 0.92 6.41
CA TRP A 89 -15.62 0.33 5.09
C TRP A 89 -15.07 -1.11 5.07
N PRO A 90 -15.57 -1.99 5.95
CA PRO A 90 -14.84 -3.19 6.33
C PRO A 90 -15.01 -4.33 5.31
N SER A 91 -13.89 -4.91 4.89
CA SER A 91 -13.81 -6.14 4.09
C SER A 91 -12.43 -6.75 4.30
N ALA A 92 -12.34 -8.05 4.62
CA ALA A 92 -11.04 -8.72 4.81
C ALA A 92 -10.10 -8.48 3.62
N TYR A 93 -10.61 -8.62 2.39
CA TYR A 93 -9.83 -8.36 1.18
C TYR A 93 -9.29 -6.92 1.07
N ARG A 94 -9.99 -5.93 1.63
CA ARG A 94 -9.49 -4.55 1.67
C ARG A 94 -8.38 -4.37 2.70
N GLY A 95 -8.50 -4.99 3.87
CA GLY A 95 -7.44 -4.98 4.88
C GLY A 95 -6.13 -5.55 4.30
N GLU A 96 -6.24 -6.70 3.65
CA GLU A 96 -5.13 -7.37 2.97
C GLU A 96 -4.50 -6.51 1.87
N LEU A 97 -5.32 -5.93 0.98
CA LEU A 97 -4.82 -5.09 -0.10
C LEU A 97 -4.21 -3.78 0.43
N LEU A 98 -4.80 -3.20 1.48
CA LEU A 98 -4.26 -2.00 2.13
C LEU A 98 -2.91 -2.28 2.78
N ALA A 99 -2.73 -3.45 3.41
CA ALA A 99 -1.44 -3.84 3.96
C ALA A 99 -0.33 -3.83 2.90
N VAL A 100 -0.62 -4.35 1.70
CA VAL A 100 0.30 -4.29 0.55
C VAL A 100 0.57 -2.86 0.08
N LEU A 101 -0.48 -2.05 -0.09
CA LEU A 101 -0.35 -0.66 -0.52
C LEU A 101 0.49 0.16 0.46
N LEU A 102 0.29 -0.03 1.77
CA LEU A 102 1.03 0.67 2.80
C LEU A 102 2.50 0.25 2.83
N ALA A 103 2.80 -1.04 2.69
CA ALA A 103 4.17 -1.53 2.58
C ALA A 103 4.91 -0.91 1.37
N LEU A 104 4.23 -0.79 0.22
CA LEU A 104 4.80 -0.18 -0.97
C LEU A 104 4.93 1.35 -0.87
N SER A 105 4.09 2.01 -0.07
CA SER A 105 4.13 3.47 0.10
C SER A 105 5.34 3.98 0.88
N VAL A 106 5.96 3.13 1.70
CA VAL A 106 7.06 3.50 2.60
C VAL A 106 8.45 3.18 2.02
N VAL A 107 8.54 2.49 0.88
CA VAL A 107 9.83 2.24 0.23
C VAL A 107 10.20 3.38 -0.74
N PRO A 108 11.50 3.58 -1.03
CA PRO A 108 11.93 4.47 -2.09
C PRO A 108 11.29 4.14 -3.46
N LYS A 109 11.15 5.15 -4.32
CA LYS A 109 10.66 4.94 -5.69
C LYS A 109 11.60 3.98 -6.43
N SER A 110 11.03 3.09 -7.24
CA SER A 110 11.76 2.10 -8.06
C SER A 110 12.54 1.02 -7.29
N SER A 111 12.25 0.81 -6.00
CA SER A 111 12.81 -0.30 -5.20
C SER A 111 12.37 -1.68 -5.70
N LYS A 112 13.19 -2.70 -5.44
CA LYS A 112 12.78 -4.11 -5.55
C LYS A 112 12.11 -4.54 -4.25
N VAL A 113 10.89 -5.04 -4.34
CA VAL A 113 10.10 -5.45 -3.18
C VAL A 113 9.58 -6.87 -3.36
N ARG A 114 9.75 -7.70 -2.33
CA ARG A 114 9.08 -8.98 -2.16
C ARG A 114 7.96 -8.80 -1.14
N ILE A 115 6.73 -9.10 -1.53
CA ILE A 115 5.57 -9.11 -0.65
C ILE A 115 5.18 -10.56 -0.39
N ASN A 116 5.16 -10.94 0.88
CA ASN A 116 4.66 -12.21 1.37
C ASN A 116 3.27 -11.98 1.97
N THR A 117 2.24 -12.51 1.31
CA THR A 117 0.83 -12.47 1.75
C THR A 117 0.23 -13.86 1.56
N ASP A 118 -0.65 -14.26 2.47
CA ASP A 118 -1.47 -15.48 2.35
C ASP A 118 -2.82 -15.21 1.65
N SER A 119 -3.12 -13.95 1.30
CA SER A 119 -4.35 -13.57 0.62
C SER A 119 -4.37 -14.01 -0.84
N LEU A 120 -5.01 -15.15 -1.10
CA LEU A 120 -5.23 -15.66 -2.46
C LEU A 120 -5.95 -14.64 -3.38
N ASN A 121 -6.83 -13.81 -2.81
CA ASN A 121 -7.55 -12.78 -3.55
C ASN A 121 -6.60 -11.70 -4.09
N VAL A 122 -5.67 -11.22 -3.25
CA VAL A 122 -4.64 -10.25 -3.65
C VAL A 122 -3.75 -10.87 -4.73
N PHE A 123 -3.25 -12.08 -4.48
CA PHE A 123 -2.38 -12.80 -5.44
C PHE A 123 -3.05 -13.00 -6.80
N THR A 124 -4.28 -13.51 -6.81
CA THR A 124 -5.02 -13.83 -8.05
C THR A 124 -5.27 -12.57 -8.89
N GLN A 125 -5.66 -11.47 -8.23
CA GLN A 125 -5.94 -10.22 -8.92
C GLN A 125 -4.65 -9.57 -9.43
N PHE A 126 -3.57 -9.59 -8.66
CA PHE A 126 -2.26 -9.13 -9.12
C PHE A 126 -1.79 -9.90 -10.36
N GLU A 127 -1.86 -11.23 -10.35
CA GLU A 127 -1.44 -12.04 -11.50
C GLU A 127 -2.31 -11.78 -12.75
N LYS A 128 -3.60 -11.46 -12.58
CA LYS A 128 -4.45 -11.01 -13.69
C LYS A 128 -4.00 -9.66 -14.27
N LEU A 129 -3.67 -8.69 -13.41
CA LEU A 129 -3.16 -7.38 -13.83
C LEU A 129 -1.80 -7.52 -14.53
N LYS A 130 -0.90 -8.32 -13.97
CA LYS A 130 0.40 -8.63 -14.55
C LYS A 130 0.29 -9.26 -15.94
N LYS A 131 -0.63 -10.23 -16.13
CA LYS A 131 -0.89 -10.85 -17.45
C LYS A 131 -1.39 -9.84 -18.48
N SER A 132 -2.12 -8.82 -18.05
CA SER A 132 -2.58 -7.71 -18.91
C SER A 132 -1.57 -6.56 -19.00
N ARG A 133 -0.35 -6.73 -18.46
CA ARG A 133 0.70 -5.69 -18.38
C ARG A 133 0.20 -4.41 -17.71
N PHE A 134 -0.64 -4.56 -16.70
CA PHE A 134 -1.27 -3.46 -15.96
C PHE A 134 -2.12 -2.53 -16.85
N SER A 135 -2.54 -3.01 -18.03
CA SER A 135 -3.46 -2.30 -18.91
C SER A 135 -4.86 -2.88 -18.75
N GLN A 136 -5.83 -2.01 -18.50
CA GLN A 136 -7.23 -2.41 -18.36
C GLN A 136 -8.11 -1.52 -19.22
N THR A 137 -9.08 -2.13 -19.89
CA THR A 137 -10.18 -1.38 -20.51
C THR A 137 -11.05 -0.76 -19.41
N SER A 138 -11.76 0.32 -19.70
CA SER A 138 -12.71 0.93 -18.76
C SER A 138 -13.72 -0.10 -18.23
N ARG A 139 -14.17 -1.02 -19.10
CA ARG A 139 -15.09 -2.10 -18.72
C ARG A 139 -14.48 -3.06 -17.70
N GLU A 140 -13.21 -3.42 -17.85
CA GLU A 140 -12.51 -4.29 -16.90
C GLU A 140 -12.25 -3.58 -15.57
N TYR A 141 -11.90 -2.30 -15.63
CA TYR A 141 -11.76 -1.45 -14.44
C TYR A 141 -13.04 -1.43 -13.61
N PHE A 142 -14.19 -1.09 -14.21
CA PHE A 142 -15.46 -1.02 -13.48
C PHE A 142 -16.03 -2.37 -13.05
N LYS A 143 -15.55 -3.48 -13.63
CA LYS A 143 -15.94 -4.84 -13.20
C LYS A 143 -15.10 -5.38 -12.04
N ALA A 144 -13.92 -4.83 -11.81
CA ALA A 144 -13.03 -5.33 -10.76
C ALA A 144 -13.48 -4.82 -9.38
N ASN A 145 -13.57 -5.73 -8.41
CA ASN A 145 -13.80 -5.36 -7.02
C ASN A 145 -12.57 -4.60 -6.48
N ASN A 146 -12.82 -3.55 -5.69
CA ASN A 146 -11.79 -2.68 -5.11
C ASN A 146 -10.84 -2.07 -6.16
N ASN A 147 -11.35 -1.82 -7.38
CA ASN A 147 -10.61 -1.27 -8.51
C ASN A 147 -9.88 0.05 -8.20
N PHE A 148 -10.46 0.94 -7.41
CA PHE A 148 -9.80 2.19 -7.00
C PHE A 148 -8.61 1.94 -6.07
N LEU A 149 -8.59 0.87 -5.26
CA LEU A 149 -7.37 0.48 -4.52
C LEU A 149 -6.30 -0.06 -5.46
N TRP A 150 -6.69 -0.85 -6.46
CA TRP A 150 -5.77 -1.35 -7.47
C TRP A 150 -5.21 -0.26 -8.37
N ALA A 151 -5.93 0.84 -8.58
CA ALA A 151 -5.47 1.99 -9.36
C ALA A 151 -4.38 2.82 -8.66
N ILE A 152 -4.12 2.55 -7.38
CA ILE A 152 -3.02 3.17 -6.63
C ILE A 152 -1.68 2.50 -7.01
N LEU A 153 -1.70 1.24 -7.46
CA LEU A 153 -0.53 0.47 -7.94
C LEU A 153 -0.21 0.77 -9.39
#